data_AF-A0A1V6EE01-F1
#
_entry.id   AF-A0A1V6EE01-F1
#
_cell.length_a   1.000
_cell.length_b   1.000
_cell.length_c   1.000
_cell.angle_alpha   90.00
_cell.angle_beta   90.00
_cell.angle_gamma   90.00
#
_symmetry.space_group_name_H-M   'P 1'
#
loop_
_entity.id
_entity.type
_entity.pdbx_description
1 polymer ?
#
loop_
_entity_poly.entity_id
_entity_poly.type
_entity_poly.pdbx_seq_one_letter_code
_entity_poly.pdbx_strand_id
1 'polypeptide(L)'
;MRSYIEAWGDREAYAVSHVGYGLCDAARWDSMALYDKRDFNGTELRAFAGNFLYSTGANEVAGRYTLGHFDLPMRHCTVQLDGATVVDHGRVVD
;
A
#
# COMPACT_ATOMS: atom_id res chain seq x y z
N MET A 1 15.55 2.68 0.44
CA MET A 1 14.48 1.83 1.01
C MET A 1 15.08 0.82 2.00
N ARG A 2 16.01 -0.06 1.59
CA ARG A 2 16.75 -0.97 2.51
C ARG A 2 17.26 -0.29 3.79
N SER A 3 18.04 0.78 3.65
CA SER A 3 18.59 1.53 4.79
C SER A 3 17.54 2.11 5.73
N TYR A 4 16.33 2.39 5.24
CA TYR A 4 15.26 2.97 6.05
C TYR A 4 14.45 1.91 6.79
N ILE A 5 14.25 0.72 6.21
CA ILE A 5 13.70 -0.42 6.97
C ILE A 5 14.70 -0.84 8.06
N GLU A 6 15.99 -0.93 7.71
CA GLU A 6 17.06 -1.33 8.64
C GLU A 6 17.19 -0.38 9.85
N ALA A 7 16.91 0.90 9.67
CA ALA A 7 16.95 1.90 10.75
C ALA A 7 15.97 1.61 11.90
N TRP A 8 14.93 0.79 11.68
CA TRP A 8 14.02 0.37 12.74
C TRP A 8 14.61 -0.70 13.67
N GLY A 9 15.69 -1.37 13.26
CA GLY A 9 16.37 -2.37 14.09
C GLY A 9 15.52 -3.60 14.44
N ASP A 10 14.43 -3.82 13.69
CA ASP A 10 13.42 -4.84 13.97
C ASP A 10 13.16 -5.68 12.72
N ARG A 11 13.26 -7.00 12.88
CA ARG A 11 13.01 -7.95 11.79
C ARG A 11 11.55 -7.92 11.36
N GLU A 12 10.63 -7.62 12.26
CA GLU A 12 9.20 -7.62 11.94
C GLU A 12 8.81 -6.50 10.97
N ALA A 13 9.63 -5.44 10.84
CA ALA A 13 9.45 -4.37 9.86
C ALA A 13 9.49 -4.87 8.40
N TYR A 14 10.11 -6.02 8.15
CA TYR A 14 10.23 -6.63 6.83
C TYR A 14 9.05 -7.54 6.48
N ALA A 15 8.26 -7.97 7.46
CA ALA A 15 7.24 -8.98 7.25
C ALA A 15 5.93 -8.36 6.74
N VAL A 16 5.31 -9.02 5.75
CA VAL A 16 4.08 -8.58 5.07
C VAL A 16 2.98 -8.33 6.09
N SER A 17 2.33 -7.17 6.06
CA SER A 17 1.16 -6.85 6.89
C SER A 17 -0.13 -7.11 6.12
N HIS A 18 -0.80 -6.06 5.62
CA HIS A 18 -2.00 -6.19 4.79
C HIS A 18 -1.69 -6.10 3.30
N VAL A 19 -2.57 -6.70 2.50
CA VAL A 19 -2.66 -6.52 1.06
C VAL A 19 -4.09 -6.19 0.68
N GLY A 20 -4.26 -5.40 -0.38
CA GLY A 20 -5.58 -5.02 -0.88
C GLY A 20 -5.50 -4.20 -2.15
N TYR A 21 -6.62 -3.66 -2.59
CA TYR A 21 -6.72 -2.77 -3.74
C TYR A 21 -7.67 -1.62 -3.46
N GLY A 22 -7.41 -0.47 -4.07
CA GLY A 22 -8.17 0.76 -3.91
C GLY A 22 -9.44 0.78 -4.75
N LEU A 23 -10.46 1.47 -4.23
CA LEU A 23 -11.79 1.62 -4.83
C LEU A 23 -12.26 3.08 -4.86
N CYS A 24 -11.41 4.05 -4.49
CA CYS A 24 -11.79 5.45 -4.46
C CYS A 24 -11.46 6.12 -5.80
N ASP A 25 -12.47 6.31 -6.64
CA ASP A 25 -12.31 6.97 -7.95
C ASP A 25 -11.88 8.43 -7.86
N ALA A 26 -12.22 9.10 -6.75
CA ALA A 26 -11.84 10.49 -6.51
C ALA A 26 -10.38 10.64 -6.05
N ALA A 27 -9.78 9.59 -5.49
CA ALA A 27 -8.38 9.61 -5.07
C ALA A 27 -7.48 9.48 -6.29
N ARG A 28 -6.40 10.28 -6.31
CA ARG A 28 -5.49 10.33 -7.46
C ARG A 28 -4.05 10.00 -7.08
N TRP A 29 -3.41 9.19 -7.93
CA TRP A 29 -1.99 8.86 -7.81
C TRP A 29 -1.07 10.09 -7.88
N ASP A 30 -1.41 11.08 -8.70
CA ASP A 30 -0.61 12.27 -8.93
C ASP A 30 -0.66 13.28 -7.76
N SER A 31 -1.48 13.03 -6.74
CA SER A 31 -1.60 13.91 -5.55
C SER A 31 -0.26 14.17 -4.87
N MET A 32 0.64 13.17 -4.79
CA MET A 32 1.96 13.33 -4.16
C MET A 32 2.87 14.34 -4.88
N ALA A 33 2.62 14.62 -6.17
CA ALA A 33 3.36 15.63 -6.92
C ALA A 33 2.83 17.05 -6.68
N LEU A 34 1.63 17.19 -6.11
CA LEU A 34 0.92 18.46 -5.98
C LEU A 34 0.89 19.01 -4.54
N TYR A 35 1.09 18.15 -3.55
CA TYR A 35 1.15 18.54 -2.14
C TYR A 35 2.56 18.46 -1.58
N ASP A 36 2.90 19.39 -0.69
CA ASP A 36 4.11 19.31 0.09
C ASP A 36 4.08 18.09 1.02
N LYS A 37 5.24 17.48 1.26
CA LYS A 37 5.38 16.27 2.09
C LYS A 37 4.80 16.41 3.51
N ARG A 38 4.75 17.64 4.04
CA ARG A 38 4.22 17.92 5.39
C ARG A 38 2.70 17.98 5.43
N ASP A 39 2.08 18.28 4.29
CA ASP A 39 0.62 18.43 4.14
C ASP A 39 -0.02 17.17 3.55
N PHE A 40 0.80 16.15 3.30
CA PHE A 40 0.42 14.93 2.60
C PHE A 40 0.64 13.70 3.47
N ASN A 41 -0.44 13.11 3.96
CA ASN A 41 -0.39 11.86 4.73
C ASN A 41 -0.37 10.61 3.82
N GLY A 42 -0.61 10.77 2.51
CA GLY A 42 -0.61 9.69 1.52
C GLY A 42 -1.91 8.91 1.39
N THR A 43 -3.04 9.39 1.94
CA THR A 43 -4.34 8.70 1.82
C THR A 43 -4.74 8.47 0.36
N GLU A 44 -4.51 9.43 -0.52
CA GLU A 44 -4.83 9.33 -1.95
C GLU A 44 -4.05 8.18 -2.61
N LEU A 45 -2.80 7.97 -2.22
CA LEU A 45 -1.99 6.87 -2.75
C LEU A 45 -2.49 5.51 -2.25
N ARG A 46 -3.00 5.45 -1.02
CA ARG A 46 -3.58 4.23 -0.44
C ARG A 46 -4.93 3.88 -1.05
N ALA A 47 -5.70 4.87 -1.51
CA ALA A 47 -7.10 4.70 -1.84
C ALA A 47 -7.43 4.69 -3.35
N PHE A 48 -6.59 5.25 -4.23
CA PHE A 48 -6.94 5.41 -5.65
C PHE A 48 -7.37 4.09 -6.30
N ALA A 49 -8.45 4.17 -7.07
CA ALA A 49 -9.07 3.01 -7.69
C ALA A 49 -8.06 2.23 -8.56
N GLY A 50 -8.03 0.91 -8.36
CA GLY A 50 -7.19 -0.01 -9.13
C GLY A 50 -5.71 -0.05 -8.71
N ASN A 51 -5.33 0.56 -7.59
CA ASN A 51 -4.02 0.29 -7.00
C ASN A 51 -3.92 -1.16 -6.51
N PHE A 52 -2.70 -1.65 -6.31
CA PHE A 52 -2.45 -2.75 -5.38
C PHE A 52 -1.67 -2.20 -4.20
N LEU A 53 -2.25 -2.25 -3.01
CA LEU A 53 -1.65 -1.75 -1.79
C LEU A 53 -1.04 -2.90 -1.01
N TYR A 54 0.29 -2.94 -0.98
CA TYR A 54 1.07 -3.87 -0.17
C TYR A 54 1.64 -3.14 1.04
N SER A 55 1.62 -3.79 2.21
CA SER A 55 2.17 -3.21 3.44
C SER A 55 3.14 -4.16 4.15
N THR A 56 4.09 -3.61 4.91
CA THR A 56 4.99 -4.37 5.81
C THR A 56 4.95 -3.80 7.21
N GLY A 57 5.35 -4.61 8.19
CA GLY A 57 5.50 -4.19 9.57
C GLY A 57 4.38 -4.66 10.48
N ALA A 58 3.77 -3.74 11.21
CA ALA A 58 2.82 -4.03 12.27
C ALA A 58 1.59 -4.79 11.75
N ASN A 59 1.14 -5.79 12.51
CA ASN A 59 -0.08 -6.54 12.29
C ASN A 59 -0.51 -7.16 13.62
N GLU A 60 -1.50 -6.55 14.27
CA GLU A 60 -1.99 -6.96 15.59
C GLU A 60 -2.65 -8.35 15.57
N VAL A 61 -3.31 -8.70 14.47
CA VAL A 61 -3.92 -10.04 14.26
C VAL A 61 -2.84 -11.13 14.24
N ALA A 62 -1.64 -10.79 13.75
CA ALA A 62 -0.47 -11.66 13.76
C ALA A 62 0.46 -11.44 14.98
N GLY A 63 0.05 -10.63 15.97
CA GLY A 63 0.84 -10.34 17.17
C GLY A 63 2.13 -9.55 16.94
N ARG A 64 2.22 -8.76 15.86
CA ARG A 64 3.39 -7.94 15.52
C ARG A 64 3.13 -6.46 15.74
N TYR A 65 3.98 -5.80 16.52
CA TYR A 65 3.81 -4.41 16.97
C TYR A 65 5.03 -3.53 16.67
N THR A 66 5.75 -3.85 15.59
CA THR A 66 6.92 -3.08 15.16
C THR A 66 6.54 -1.65 14.76
N LEU A 67 7.43 -0.69 15.02
CA LEU A 67 7.25 0.69 14.56
C LEU A 67 7.61 0.87 13.07
N GLY A 68 8.33 -0.08 12.48
CA GLY A 68 8.68 -0.06 11.07
C GLY A 68 7.52 -0.47 10.17
N HIS A 69 6.62 0.46 9.87
CA HIS A 69 5.43 0.25 9.03
C HIS A 69 5.54 0.99 7.69
N PHE A 70 5.22 0.31 6.59
CA PHE A 70 5.35 0.87 5.24
C PHE A 70 4.19 0.47 4.34
N ASP A 71 3.51 1.46 3.78
CA ASP A 71 2.48 1.26 2.75
C ASP A 71 3.07 1.56 1.37
N LEU A 72 2.98 0.58 0.46
CA LEU A 72 3.58 0.59 -0.87
C LEU A 72 2.46 0.44 -1.92
N PRO A 73 1.87 1.56 -2.37
CA PRO A 73 0.87 1.55 -3.42
C PRO A 73 1.52 1.33 -4.79
N MET A 74 1.06 0.31 -5.50
CA MET A 74 1.55 -0.09 -6.81
C MET A 74 0.50 0.20 -7.90
N ARG A 75 0.98 0.53 -9.10
CA ARG A 75 0.15 0.77 -10.29
C ARG A 75 0.31 -0.35 -11.30
N HIS A 76 -0.67 -0.46 -12.19
CA HIS A 76 -0.65 -1.36 -13.34
C HIS A 76 -0.59 -2.85 -12.96
N CYS A 77 -1.02 -3.18 -11.74
CA CYS A 77 -1.12 -4.56 -11.28
C CYS A 77 -2.40 -5.22 -11.78
N THR A 78 -2.33 -6.54 -11.94
CA THR A 78 -3.52 -7.40 -12.06
C THR A 78 -3.70 -8.10 -10.71
N VAL A 79 -4.89 -8.00 -10.12
CA VAL A 79 -5.25 -8.62 -8.84
C VAL A 79 -6.31 -9.68 -9.10
N GLN A 80 -6.05 -10.89 -8.62
CA GLN A 80 -6.97 -12.02 -8.74
C GLN A 80 -7.31 -12.58 -7.37
N LEU A 81 -8.58 -12.86 -7.14
CA LEU A 81 -9.10 -13.58 -5.97
C LEU A 81 -9.59 -14.94 -6.46
N ASP A 82 -8.88 -16.01 -6.07
CA ASP A 82 -9.22 -17.39 -6.45
C ASP A 82 -9.39 -17.60 -7.96
N GLY A 83 -8.60 -16.87 -8.76
CA GLY A 83 -8.63 -16.90 -10.23
C GLY A 83 -9.61 -15.91 -10.88
N ALA A 84 -10.50 -15.26 -10.11
CA ALA A 84 -11.33 -14.17 -10.59
C ALA A 84 -10.52 -12.86 -10.58
N THR A 85 -10.33 -12.24 -11.74
CA THR A 85 -9.67 -10.93 -11.85
C THR A 85 -10.61 -9.85 -11.33
N VAL A 86 -10.15 -9.08 -10.33
CA VAL A 86 -10.89 -7.94 -9.74
C VAL A 86 -10.23 -6.59 -10.05
N VAL A 87 -8.95 -6.61 -10.43
CA VAL A 87 -8.23 -5.47 -11.01
C VAL A 87 -7.45 -6.00 -12.20
N ASP A 88 -7.60 -5.36 -13.36
CA ASP A 88 -6.87 -5.69 -14.59
C ASP A 88 -6.00 -4.49 -15.01
N HIS A 89 -4.68 -4.67 -15.00
CA HIS A 89 -3.71 -3.63 -15.34
C HIS A 89 -3.98 -2.26 -14.69
N GLY A 90 -4.35 -2.27 -13.41
CA GLY A 90 -4.63 -1.06 -12.64
C GLY A 90 -6.02 -0.48 -12.83
N ARG A 91 -6.94 -1.21 -13.47
CA ARG A 91 -8.36 -0.84 -13.59
C ARG A 91 -9.21 -1.84 -12.80
N VAL A 92 -10.06 -1.35 -11.91
CA VAL A 92 -11.05 -2.21 -11.23
C VAL A 92 -11.97 -2.83 -12.29
N VAL A 93 -12.13 -4.14 -12.23
CA VAL A 93 -13.00 -4.91 -13.12
C VAL A 93 -13.91 -5.75 -12.23
N ASP A 94 -15.22 -5.57 -12.37
CA ASP A 94 -16.23 -6.41 -11.73
C ASP A 94 -16.40 -7.73 -12.51
#